data_AF-A0A929PHG4-F1
#
_entry.id   AF-A0A929PHG4-F1
#
_cell.length_a   1.000
_cell.length_b   1.000
_cell.length_c   1.000
_cell.angle_alpha   90.00
_cell.angle_beta   90.00
_cell.angle_gamma   90.00
#
_symmetry.space_group_name_H-M   'P 1'
#
loop_
_entity.id
_entity.type
_entity.pdbx_description
1 polymer ?
#
loop_
_entity_poly.entity_id
_entity_poly.type
_entity_poly.pdbx_seq_one_letter_code
_entity_poly.pdbx_strand_id
1 'polypeptide(L)'
;MSVSWLRWRKKAIEDSCKQIYGAERRISNSTNVITKEGKVGLPFPPVSCRRIHRVAIALGSKGKVPFSFGDFGKGFVHVFDEISLNSIMNELDTISDFVKYLIDKESLYSSKVETCFKGGEEDLLALYLQNGRNFPSNYDLIIIDDNLWVNFTKKREYHAKKEADKVSYVWDRLIEIFCNDFQKEGLEFGNSLTEVEKVTRVMAQ
;
A
#
# COMPACT_ATOMS: atom_id res chain seq x y z
N MET A 1 -22.25 -0.80 -16.00
CA MET A 1 -21.08 -0.03 -16.51
C MET A 1 -20.99 -0.20 -18.02
N SER A 2 -20.39 0.73 -18.77
CA SER A 2 -20.27 0.61 -20.23
C SER A 2 -19.04 -0.22 -20.66
N VAL A 3 -19.14 -0.92 -21.80
CA VAL A 3 -18.05 -1.75 -22.35
C VAL A 3 -16.80 -0.91 -22.69
N SER A 4 -16.99 0.33 -23.14
CA SER A 4 -15.89 1.28 -23.39
C SER A 4 -15.10 1.58 -22.11
N TRP A 5 -15.80 1.86 -21.00
CA TRP A 5 -15.17 2.12 -19.71
C TRP A 5 -14.42 0.90 -19.17
N LEU A 6 -14.96 -0.31 -19.32
CA LEU A 6 -14.29 -1.56 -18.92
C LEU A 6 -12.99 -1.81 -19.74
N ARG A 7 -12.99 -1.47 -21.04
CA ARG A 7 -11.79 -1.54 -21.90
C ARG A 7 -10.76 -0.49 -21.52
N TRP A 8 -11.17 0.76 -21.31
CA TRP A 8 -10.27 1.83 -20.87
C TRP A 8 -9.64 1.51 -19.52
N ARG A 9 -10.45 1.04 -18.55
CA ARG A 9 -10.00 0.58 -17.23
C ARG A 9 -8.93 -0.51 -17.35
N LYS A 10 -9.20 -1.57 -18.14
CA LYS A 10 -8.23 -2.66 -18.34
C LYS A 10 -6.91 -2.13 -18.94
N LYS A 11 -6.98 -1.25 -19.95
CA LYS A 11 -5.78 -0.63 -20.52
C LYS A 11 -5.02 0.23 -19.51
N ALA A 12 -5.70 1.06 -18.72
CA ALA A 12 -5.06 1.91 -17.72
C ALA A 12 -4.33 1.08 -16.64
N ILE A 13 -4.94 -0.02 -16.17
CA ILE A 13 -4.30 -0.96 -15.25
C ILE A 13 -3.09 -1.63 -15.92
N GLU A 14 -3.23 -2.14 -17.14
CA GLU A 14 -2.13 -2.77 -17.88
C GLU A 14 -0.96 -1.80 -18.11
N ASP A 15 -1.22 -0.54 -18.46
CA ASP A 15 -0.19 0.46 -18.74
C ASP A 15 0.51 0.92 -17.44
N SER A 16 -0.22 0.99 -16.32
CA SER A 16 0.38 1.17 -14.98
C SER A 16 1.24 -0.02 -14.57
N CYS A 17 0.76 -1.26 -14.77
CA CYS A 17 1.53 -2.48 -14.49
C CYS A 17 2.82 -2.52 -15.32
N LYS A 18 2.78 -2.15 -16.62
CA LYS A 18 3.98 -2.05 -17.48
C LYS A 18 5.02 -1.08 -16.92
N GLN A 19 4.60 0.06 -16.37
CA GLN A 19 5.50 1.01 -15.72
C GLN A 19 6.14 0.41 -14.46
N ILE A 20 5.33 -0.21 -13.59
CA ILE A 20 5.81 -0.86 -12.35
C ILE A 20 6.80 -1.98 -12.66
N TYR A 21 6.50 -2.86 -13.62
CA TYR A 21 7.42 -3.92 -14.06
C TYR A 21 8.72 -3.37 -14.65
N GLY A 22 8.67 -2.20 -15.30
CA GLY A 22 9.85 -1.49 -15.80
C GLY A 22 10.72 -0.94 -14.66
N ALA A 23 10.10 -0.36 -13.63
CA ALA A 23 10.78 0.12 -12.43
C ALA A 23 11.41 -1.03 -11.62
N GLU A 24 10.65 -2.10 -11.37
CA GLU A 24 11.14 -3.32 -10.72
C GLU A 24 12.34 -3.92 -11.46
N ARG A 25 12.27 -4.05 -12.80
CA ARG A 25 13.41 -4.56 -13.58
C ARG A 25 14.67 -3.71 -13.39
N ARG A 26 14.55 -2.38 -13.23
CA ARG A 26 15.70 -1.51 -12.92
C ARG A 26 16.22 -1.74 -11.50
N ILE A 27 15.32 -1.83 -10.52
CA ILE A 27 15.69 -2.11 -9.11
C ILE A 27 16.43 -3.45 -9.02
N SER A 28 15.86 -4.53 -9.55
CA SER A 28 16.43 -5.89 -9.45
C SER A 28 17.76 -6.08 -10.18
N ASN A 29 18.12 -5.20 -11.13
CA ASN A 29 19.43 -5.20 -11.80
C ASN A 29 20.38 -4.12 -11.23
N SER A 30 20.04 -3.50 -10.09
CA SER A 30 20.87 -2.49 -9.42
C SER A 30 21.17 -2.81 -7.96
N THR A 31 22.36 -2.41 -7.53
CA THR A 31 22.80 -2.39 -6.12
C THR A 31 22.34 -1.13 -5.39
N ASN A 32 22.06 -0.03 -6.11
CA ASN A 32 21.79 1.29 -5.55
C ASN A 32 20.65 1.99 -6.30
N VAL A 33 20.02 2.99 -5.67
CA VAL A 33 19.22 3.98 -6.41
C VAL A 33 20.18 4.84 -7.25
N ILE A 34 19.77 5.21 -8.47
CA ILE A 34 20.55 6.02 -9.43
C ILE A 34 19.69 7.21 -9.87
N THR A 35 20.22 8.44 -9.88
CA THR A 35 19.46 9.63 -10.31
C THR A 35 19.30 9.67 -11.83
N LYS A 36 18.45 10.57 -12.32
CA LYS A 36 18.33 10.89 -13.75
C LYS A 36 19.64 11.46 -14.33
N GLU A 37 20.49 12.01 -13.47
CA GLU A 37 21.80 12.62 -13.71
C GLU A 37 22.95 11.63 -13.50
N GLY A 38 22.65 10.37 -13.18
CA GLY A 38 23.64 9.29 -13.07
C GLY A 38 24.40 9.20 -11.74
N LYS A 39 24.06 10.03 -10.74
CA LYS A 39 24.63 9.93 -9.40
C LYS A 39 24.18 8.63 -8.72
N VAL A 40 25.02 8.08 -7.85
CA VAL A 40 24.73 6.86 -7.06
C VAL A 40 24.28 7.27 -5.66
N GLY A 41 23.17 6.70 -5.18
CA GLY A 41 22.61 6.96 -3.85
C GLY A 41 22.43 5.70 -3.01
N LEU A 42 21.40 5.72 -2.15
CA LEU A 42 21.02 4.64 -1.23
C LEU A 42 21.26 3.23 -1.80
N PRO A 43 22.01 2.35 -1.09
CA PRO A 43 22.08 0.94 -1.47
C PRO A 43 20.72 0.27 -1.24
N PHE A 44 20.27 -0.51 -2.22
CA PHE A 44 19.16 -1.44 -2.04
C PHE A 44 19.59 -2.62 -1.15
N PRO A 45 18.65 -3.29 -0.45
CA PRO A 45 18.94 -4.54 0.23
C PRO A 45 19.58 -5.59 -0.70
N PRO A 46 20.45 -6.48 -0.19
CA PRO A 46 20.96 -7.61 -0.96
C PRO A 46 19.85 -8.40 -1.64
N VAL A 47 20.05 -8.82 -2.89
CA VAL A 47 19.01 -9.51 -3.69
C VAL A 47 18.48 -10.77 -2.99
N SER A 48 19.32 -11.44 -2.19
CA SER A 48 18.98 -12.60 -1.37
C SER A 48 17.94 -12.35 -0.26
N CYS A 49 17.69 -11.09 0.13
CA CYS A 49 16.69 -10.73 1.15
C CYS A 49 15.79 -9.56 0.74
N ARG A 50 15.78 -9.18 -0.55
CA ARG A 50 15.03 -8.03 -1.07
C ARG A 50 13.59 -8.43 -1.44
N ARG A 51 12.60 -8.00 -0.65
CA ARG A 51 11.18 -8.02 -1.07
C ARG A 51 10.84 -6.71 -1.79
N ILE A 52 10.02 -6.78 -2.84
CA ILE A 52 9.51 -5.64 -3.58
C ILE A 52 7.99 -5.76 -3.63
N HIS A 53 7.28 -4.83 -2.98
CA HIS A 53 5.83 -4.71 -3.09
C HIS A 53 5.48 -3.75 -4.24
N ARG A 54 4.60 -4.18 -5.14
CA ARG A 54 4.11 -3.38 -6.27
C ARG A 54 2.83 -2.67 -5.84
N VAL A 55 2.81 -1.34 -5.86
CA VAL A 55 1.64 -0.54 -5.48
C VAL A 55 1.33 0.47 -6.59
N ALA A 56 0.06 0.52 -7.02
CA ALA A 56 -0.48 1.56 -7.90
C ALA A 56 -1.60 2.33 -7.20
N ILE A 57 -1.69 3.63 -7.47
CA ILE A 57 -2.67 4.53 -6.85
C ILE A 57 -3.51 5.20 -7.95
N ALA A 58 -4.81 4.95 -7.94
CA ALA A 58 -5.76 5.40 -8.95
C ALA A 58 -6.44 6.72 -8.54
N LEU A 59 -5.68 7.81 -8.60
CA LEU A 59 -6.12 9.17 -8.25
C LEU A 59 -7.28 9.68 -9.14
N GLY A 60 -8.12 10.55 -8.57
CA GLY A 60 -9.26 11.19 -9.23
C GLY A 60 -10.49 10.29 -9.42
N SER A 61 -10.49 9.08 -8.86
CA SER A 61 -11.52 8.07 -9.06
C SER A 61 -12.69 8.13 -8.09
N LYS A 62 -12.55 8.83 -6.96
CA LYS A 62 -13.63 9.14 -6.00
C LYS A 62 -14.39 7.91 -5.47
N GLY A 63 -13.69 6.83 -5.09
CA GLY A 63 -14.32 5.59 -4.58
C GLY A 63 -14.98 4.76 -5.69
N LYS A 64 -14.57 4.93 -6.95
CA LYS A 64 -15.19 4.27 -8.13
C LYS A 64 -14.20 3.46 -8.96
N VAL A 65 -13.04 3.12 -8.41
CA VAL A 65 -12.18 2.06 -8.94
C VAL A 65 -12.60 0.73 -8.32
N PRO A 66 -13.38 -0.12 -9.03
CA PRO A 66 -13.56 -1.50 -8.62
C PRO A 66 -12.21 -2.22 -8.72
N PHE A 67 -11.95 -3.08 -7.74
CA PHE A 67 -10.72 -3.82 -7.52
C PHE A 67 -9.97 -4.26 -8.77
N SER A 68 -8.66 -4.08 -8.68
CA SER A 68 -7.70 -4.70 -9.56
C SER A 68 -6.37 -4.95 -8.84
N PHE A 69 -6.39 -5.46 -7.61
CA PHE A 69 -5.21 -6.11 -7.05
C PHE A 69 -5.16 -7.58 -7.50
N GLY A 70 -3.96 -8.17 -7.54
CA GLY A 70 -3.74 -9.53 -8.03
C GLY A 70 -2.50 -9.64 -8.92
N ASP A 71 -2.25 -10.81 -9.50
CA ASP A 71 -1.15 -11.01 -10.45
C ASP A 71 -1.56 -10.61 -11.88
N PHE A 72 -0.83 -9.66 -12.47
CA PHE A 72 -1.02 -9.21 -13.85
C PHE A 72 0.03 -9.82 -14.81
N GLY A 73 0.39 -11.07 -14.57
CA GLY A 73 1.28 -11.91 -15.36
C GLY A 73 2.77 -11.83 -15.00
N LYS A 74 3.15 -11.11 -13.94
CA LYS A 74 4.55 -10.95 -13.45
C LYS A 74 4.62 -10.73 -11.93
N GLY A 75 3.72 -11.35 -11.17
CA GLY A 75 3.63 -11.19 -9.72
C GLY A 75 2.57 -10.18 -9.31
N PHE A 76 2.18 -10.28 -8.05
CA PHE A 76 1.11 -9.49 -7.44
C PHE A 76 1.35 -7.98 -7.51
N VAL A 77 0.28 -7.21 -7.77
CA VAL A 77 0.19 -5.76 -7.70
C VAL A 77 -0.96 -5.38 -6.76
N HIS A 78 -0.69 -4.51 -5.78
CA HIS A 78 -1.70 -3.81 -4.99
C HIS A 78 -2.21 -2.60 -5.77
N VAL A 79 -3.52 -2.42 -5.83
CA VAL A 79 -4.13 -1.23 -6.43
C VAL A 79 -5.08 -0.62 -5.42
N PHE A 80 -4.83 0.66 -5.10
CA PHE A 80 -5.64 1.47 -4.19
C PHE A 80 -6.16 2.70 -4.93
N ASP A 81 -7.16 3.36 -4.37
CA ASP A 81 -7.53 4.73 -4.72
C ASP A 81 -7.29 5.71 -3.57
N GLU A 82 -7.64 6.98 -3.78
CA GLU A 82 -7.43 8.06 -2.82
C GLU A 82 -8.24 7.93 -1.51
N ILE A 83 -9.36 7.21 -1.52
CA ILE A 83 -10.24 7.04 -0.34
C ILE A 83 -9.81 5.80 0.45
N SER A 84 -9.59 4.69 -0.26
CA SER A 84 -9.12 3.44 0.31
C SER A 84 -7.71 3.55 0.89
N LEU A 85 -6.76 4.17 0.16
CA LEU A 85 -5.40 4.41 0.68
C LEU A 85 -5.42 5.31 1.92
N ASN A 86 -6.22 6.38 1.92
CA ASN A 86 -6.38 7.22 3.10
C ASN A 86 -6.93 6.41 4.28
N SER A 87 -7.96 5.58 4.06
CA SER A 87 -8.56 4.75 5.11
C SER A 87 -7.55 3.76 5.69
N ILE A 88 -6.78 3.06 4.85
CA ILE A 88 -5.69 2.16 5.27
C ILE A 88 -4.65 2.91 6.12
N MET A 89 -4.17 4.07 5.64
CA MET A 89 -3.14 4.88 6.30
C MET A 89 -3.61 5.56 7.61
N ASN A 90 -4.91 5.54 7.91
CA ASN A 90 -5.48 6.03 9.17
C ASN A 90 -5.85 4.88 10.14
N GLU A 91 -5.70 3.59 9.76
CA GLU A 91 -5.99 2.42 10.61
C GLU A 91 -4.80 1.48 10.86
N LEU A 92 -3.78 1.59 10.01
CA LEU A 92 -2.53 0.85 10.09
C LEU A 92 -1.47 1.81 10.62
N ASP A 93 -1.54 2.05 11.93
CA ASP A 93 -0.77 3.05 12.68
C ASP A 93 0.74 2.74 12.81
N THR A 94 1.29 1.90 11.92
CA THR A 94 2.73 1.64 11.73
C THR A 94 3.04 1.35 10.25
N ILE A 95 4.23 1.67 9.74
CA ILE A 95 4.65 1.26 8.38
C ILE A 95 4.81 -0.27 8.31
N SER A 96 5.12 -0.90 9.45
CA SER A 96 5.14 -2.36 9.61
C SER A 96 3.74 -2.98 9.47
N ASP A 97 2.69 -2.34 9.99
CA ASP A 97 1.29 -2.76 9.84
C ASP A 97 0.84 -2.64 8.39
N PHE A 98 1.18 -1.54 7.71
CA PHE A 98 0.92 -1.38 6.29
C PHE A 98 1.61 -2.48 5.47
N VAL A 99 2.91 -2.70 5.68
CA VAL A 99 3.66 -3.76 5.00
C VAL A 99 3.13 -5.15 5.36
N LYS A 100 2.78 -5.42 6.64
CA LYS A 100 2.13 -6.68 7.06
C LYS A 100 0.80 -6.86 6.34
N TYR A 101 -0.04 -5.83 6.23
CA TYR A 101 -1.28 -5.88 5.47
C TYR A 101 -1.05 -6.21 3.98
N LEU A 102 0.00 -5.65 3.35
CA LEU A 102 0.39 -6.04 1.99
C LEU A 102 0.82 -7.51 1.90
N ILE A 103 1.62 -7.99 2.86
CA ILE A 103 2.09 -9.38 2.96
C ILE A 103 0.92 -10.34 3.16
N ASP A 104 -0.02 -9.99 4.03
CA ASP A 104 -1.18 -10.82 4.36
C ASP A 104 -2.19 -10.82 3.22
N LYS A 105 -2.35 -9.73 2.47
CA LYS A 105 -3.14 -9.69 1.21
C LYS A 105 -2.53 -10.56 0.12
N GLU A 106 -1.21 -10.49 -0.07
CA GLU A 106 -0.48 -11.38 -1.00
C GLU A 106 -0.65 -12.85 -0.58
N SER A 107 -0.65 -13.13 0.73
CA SER A 107 -0.84 -14.47 1.29
C SER A 107 -2.27 -14.98 1.13
N LEU A 108 -3.28 -14.12 1.35
CA LEU A 108 -4.69 -14.43 1.13
C LEU A 108 -4.96 -14.76 -0.34
N TYR A 109 -4.48 -13.93 -1.27
CA TYR A 109 -4.61 -14.16 -2.71
C TYR A 109 -3.87 -15.41 -3.21
N SER A 110 -2.76 -15.76 -2.57
CA SER A 110 -1.98 -16.98 -2.89
C SER A 110 -2.50 -18.23 -2.18
N SER A 111 -3.51 -18.10 -1.33
CA SER A 111 -4.12 -19.22 -0.60
C SER A 111 -5.12 -19.99 -1.46
N LYS A 112 -5.73 -21.04 -0.90
CA LYS A 112 -6.86 -21.75 -1.53
C LYS A 112 -8.22 -21.10 -1.25
N VAL A 113 -8.27 -20.02 -0.48
CA VAL A 113 -9.51 -19.36 -0.08
C VAL A 113 -10.04 -18.54 -1.26
N GLU A 114 -11.24 -18.87 -1.74
CA GLU A 114 -11.92 -18.05 -2.74
C GLU A 114 -12.40 -16.75 -2.10
N THR A 115 -12.14 -15.61 -2.74
CA THR A 115 -12.49 -14.28 -2.20
C THR A 115 -13.44 -13.56 -3.16
N CYS A 116 -14.69 -13.39 -2.76
CA CYS A 116 -15.72 -12.71 -3.53
C CYS A 116 -15.96 -11.28 -3.01
N PHE A 117 -15.73 -10.28 -3.85
CA PHE A 117 -15.82 -8.86 -3.48
C PHE A 117 -17.09 -8.21 -4.04
N LYS A 118 -17.88 -7.61 -3.14
CA LYS A 118 -18.95 -6.66 -3.45
C LYS A 118 -18.60 -5.27 -2.89
N GLY A 119 -18.18 -5.23 -1.62
CA GLY A 119 -17.67 -4.05 -0.92
C GLY A 119 -16.25 -3.69 -1.29
N GLY A 120 -15.79 -2.52 -0.84
CA GLY A 120 -14.53 -1.86 -1.19
C GLY A 120 -13.29 -2.36 -0.44
N GLU A 121 -12.14 -1.74 -0.71
CA GLU A 121 -10.87 -2.08 -0.05
C GLU A 121 -10.93 -1.75 1.46
N GLU A 122 -11.73 -0.74 1.80
CA GLU A 122 -12.13 -0.40 3.17
C GLU A 122 -12.90 -1.53 3.85
N ASP A 123 -13.70 -2.32 3.11
CA ASP A 123 -14.42 -3.49 3.64
C ASP A 123 -13.47 -4.70 3.85
N LEU A 124 -12.44 -4.85 3.00
CA LEU A 124 -11.34 -5.79 3.21
C LEU A 124 -10.49 -5.41 4.44
N LEU A 125 -10.20 -4.12 4.61
CA LEU A 125 -9.54 -3.57 5.79
C LEU A 125 -10.40 -3.78 7.05
N ALA A 126 -11.72 -3.58 6.96
CA ALA A 126 -12.64 -3.85 8.06
C ALA A 126 -12.61 -5.33 8.49
N LEU A 127 -12.53 -6.26 7.55
CA LEU A 127 -12.38 -7.70 7.83
C LEU A 127 -11.05 -7.99 8.53
N TYR A 128 -9.94 -7.41 8.04
CA TYR A 128 -8.60 -7.57 8.63
C TYR A 128 -8.52 -7.03 10.07
N LEU A 129 -9.07 -5.84 10.31
CA LEU A 129 -9.08 -5.21 11.65
C LEU A 129 -9.98 -5.96 12.64
N GLN A 130 -11.14 -6.43 12.21
CA GLN A 130 -12.06 -7.21 13.05
C GLN A 130 -11.48 -8.56 13.51
N ASN A 131 -10.59 -9.15 12.71
CA ASN A 131 -9.89 -10.40 13.04
C ASN A 131 -8.50 -10.15 13.67
N GLY A 132 -8.28 -8.99 14.29
CA GLY A 132 -7.06 -8.69 15.04
C GLY A 132 -5.82 -8.52 14.17
N ARG A 133 -5.94 -7.79 13.05
CA ARG A 133 -4.88 -7.58 12.04
C ARG A 133 -4.37 -8.88 11.40
N ASN A 134 -5.29 -9.75 11.01
CA ASN A 134 -5.04 -10.94 10.19
C ASN A 134 -6.25 -11.22 9.29
N PHE A 135 -6.08 -11.93 8.19
CA PHE A 135 -7.21 -12.49 7.43
C PHE A 135 -7.58 -13.87 7.95
N PRO A 136 -8.88 -14.24 8.01
CA PRO A 136 -9.28 -15.56 8.44
C PRO A 136 -8.91 -16.62 7.39
N SER A 137 -8.26 -17.70 7.82
CA SER A 137 -7.68 -18.74 6.97
C SER A 137 -8.39 -20.10 7.08
N ASN A 138 -9.50 -20.14 7.83
CA ASN A 138 -10.26 -21.34 8.19
C ASN A 138 -11.58 -21.49 7.41
N TYR A 139 -11.71 -20.80 6.27
CA TYR A 139 -12.88 -20.83 5.39
C TYR A 139 -12.43 -21.06 3.94
N ASP A 140 -13.13 -21.89 3.18
CA ASP A 140 -12.84 -22.09 1.75
C ASP A 140 -13.32 -20.92 0.87
N LEU A 141 -14.28 -20.12 1.37
CA LEU A 141 -14.86 -18.97 0.68
C LEU A 141 -15.05 -17.81 1.67
N ILE A 142 -14.61 -16.61 1.30
CA ILE A 142 -14.85 -15.34 1.98
C ILE A 142 -15.66 -14.42 1.07
N ILE A 143 -16.72 -13.81 1.60
CA ILE A 143 -17.52 -12.79 0.91
C ILE A 143 -17.35 -11.45 1.62
N ILE A 144 -16.89 -10.43 0.88
CA ILE A 144 -16.66 -9.07 1.38
C ILE A 144 -17.79 -8.17 0.87
N ASP A 145 -18.69 -7.79 1.78
CA ASP A 145 -19.93 -7.05 1.51
C ASP A 145 -19.71 -5.53 1.64
N ASP A 146 -20.53 -4.71 0.97
CA ASP A 146 -20.37 -3.24 0.79
C ASP A 146 -20.70 -2.37 2.01
N ASN A 147 -20.65 -2.98 3.19
CA ASN A 147 -21.10 -2.40 4.44
C ASN A 147 -20.25 -2.83 5.64
N LEU A 148 -19.21 -3.64 5.47
CA LEU A 148 -18.36 -4.10 6.56
C LEU A 148 -17.62 -2.94 7.23
N TRP A 149 -17.10 -1.98 6.46
CA TRP A 149 -16.46 -0.76 6.93
C TRP A 149 -17.45 0.19 7.60
N VAL A 150 -18.61 0.39 6.98
CA VAL A 150 -19.70 1.23 7.51
C VAL A 150 -20.29 0.65 8.81
N ASN A 151 -20.25 -0.67 8.99
CA ASN A 151 -20.70 -1.35 10.22
C ASN A 151 -19.57 -1.51 11.26
N PHE A 152 -18.30 -1.55 10.83
CA PHE A 152 -17.13 -1.51 11.72
C PHE A 152 -16.97 -0.15 12.40
N THR A 153 -17.00 0.93 11.61
CA THR A 153 -16.79 2.31 12.07
C THR A 153 -17.87 2.84 13.01
N LYS A 154 -19.04 2.18 13.09
CA LYS A 154 -20.13 2.49 14.04
C LYS A 154 -19.98 1.79 15.40
N LYS A 155 -19.04 0.85 15.56
CA LYS A 155 -18.90 0.08 16.81
C LYS A 155 -18.41 1.00 17.93
N ARG A 156 -18.99 0.88 19.13
CA ARG A 156 -18.54 1.68 20.29
C ARG A 156 -17.10 1.35 20.65
N GLU A 157 -16.69 0.11 20.41
CA GLU A 157 -15.34 -0.42 20.57
C GLU A 157 -14.36 0.24 19.60
N TYR A 158 -14.79 0.53 18.36
CA TYR A 158 -13.98 1.26 17.38
C TYR A 158 -13.78 2.73 17.81
N HIS A 159 -14.85 3.41 18.24
CA HIS A 159 -14.74 4.77 18.76
C HIS A 159 -13.89 4.85 20.04
N ALA A 160 -14.06 3.91 20.97
CA ALA A 160 -13.25 3.82 22.19
C ALA A 160 -11.78 3.52 21.87
N LYS A 161 -11.50 2.65 20.89
CA LYS A 161 -10.15 2.44 20.37
C LYS A 161 -9.58 3.75 19.81
N LYS A 162 -10.28 4.44 18.90
CA LYS A 162 -9.79 5.69 18.28
C LYS A 162 -9.59 6.84 19.26
N GLU A 163 -10.34 6.88 20.37
CA GLU A 163 -10.16 7.88 21.42
C GLU A 163 -8.97 7.58 22.35
N ALA A 164 -8.57 6.30 22.49
CA ALA A 164 -7.36 5.88 23.20
C ALA A 164 -6.11 5.97 22.30
N ASP A 165 -6.20 5.44 21.08
CA ASP A 165 -5.16 5.41 20.05
C ASP A 165 -5.08 6.74 19.27
N LYS A 166 -5.34 7.85 19.97
CA LYS A 166 -5.48 9.22 19.42
C LYS A 166 -4.14 9.85 19.01
N VAL A 167 -3.16 9.00 18.72
CA VAL A 167 -1.74 9.30 18.52
C VAL A 167 -1.31 9.11 17.06
N SER A 168 -2.14 8.48 16.22
CA SER A 168 -1.90 8.48 14.77
C SER A 168 -2.35 9.80 14.15
N TYR A 169 -1.40 10.69 13.85
CA TYR A 169 -1.57 11.59 12.71
C TYR A 169 -1.34 10.70 11.45
N VAL A 170 -1.38 11.23 10.22
CA VAL A 170 -1.16 10.38 9.02
C VAL A 170 0.33 10.11 8.83
N TRP A 171 0.88 9.24 9.67
CA TRP A 171 2.27 8.77 9.65
C TRP A 171 3.29 9.87 9.92
N ASP A 172 3.29 10.38 11.15
CA ASP A 172 2.83 11.75 11.42
C ASP A 172 3.07 12.81 10.33
N ARG A 173 2.13 12.82 9.38
CA ARG A 173 2.08 13.65 8.16
C ARG A 173 3.28 13.41 7.23
N LEU A 174 3.56 12.13 6.98
CA LEU A 174 4.81 11.60 6.40
C LEU A 174 6.05 12.22 7.04
N ILE A 175 6.03 12.20 8.38
CA ILE A 175 6.94 12.83 9.35
C ILE A 175 7.37 14.22 8.86
N GLU A 176 6.32 15.05 8.76
CA GLU A 176 6.24 16.40 8.17
C GLU A 176 7.14 16.64 6.96
N ILE A 177 6.76 15.99 5.84
CA ILE A 177 7.40 16.14 4.52
C ILE A 177 8.90 15.84 4.62
N PHE A 178 9.22 14.67 5.21
CA PHE A 178 10.51 14.39 5.87
C PHE A 178 11.77 14.93 5.18
N CYS A 179 12.37 16.01 5.67
CA CYS A 179 11.75 17.02 6.53
C CYS A 179 12.08 18.41 5.94
N ASN A 180 11.12 19.00 5.23
CA ASN A 180 11.29 20.18 4.37
C ASN A 180 12.48 20.05 3.38
N ASP A 181 12.50 18.98 2.58
CA ASP A 181 13.49 18.71 1.51
C ASP A 181 14.97 18.73 1.93
N PHE A 182 15.24 18.67 3.23
CA PHE A 182 16.53 18.98 3.86
C PHE A 182 17.10 20.36 3.48
N GLN A 183 16.21 21.36 3.40
CA GLN A 183 16.43 22.81 3.49
C GLN A 183 17.79 23.34 2.94
N LYS A 184 17.75 23.79 1.67
CA LYS A 184 18.83 24.43 0.88
C LYS A 184 19.82 23.46 0.21
N GLU A 185 19.54 22.84 -0.93
CA GLU A 185 18.39 22.97 -1.85
C GLU A 185 18.17 21.62 -2.60
N GLY A 186 16.91 21.17 -2.73
CA GLY A 186 16.44 20.20 -3.74
C GLY A 186 17.27 18.93 -3.98
N LEU A 187 17.16 17.93 -3.11
CA LEU A 187 18.03 16.73 -3.11
C LEU A 187 17.98 15.83 -4.37
N GLU A 188 19.12 15.69 -5.03
CA GLU A 188 19.47 14.57 -5.91
C GLU A 188 20.28 13.50 -5.13
N PHE A 189 19.61 12.82 -4.20
CA PHE A 189 20.13 11.90 -3.15
C PHE A 189 20.77 12.54 -1.92
N GLY A 190 20.91 11.73 -0.86
CA GLY A 190 21.28 12.15 0.50
C GLY A 190 22.72 12.64 0.60
N ASN A 191 22.87 13.94 0.84
CA ASN A 191 24.16 14.61 1.01
C ASN A 191 24.46 14.83 2.50
N SER A 192 25.73 14.83 2.88
CA SER A 192 26.12 14.02 4.04
C SER A 192 25.96 14.63 5.44
N LEU A 193 24.81 14.35 6.06
CA LEU A 193 24.75 13.90 7.45
C LEU A 193 23.90 12.63 7.75
N THR A 194 23.28 11.84 6.84
CA THR A 194 23.38 11.75 5.35
C THR A 194 22.07 11.24 4.71
N GLU A 195 21.68 10.01 5.05
CA GLU A 195 20.39 9.41 4.71
C GLU A 195 19.76 9.19 6.09
N VAL A 196 19.02 10.17 6.61
CA VAL A 196 19.73 11.04 7.57
C VAL A 196 20.24 10.39 8.88
N GLU A 197 19.61 9.52 9.68
CA GLU A 197 18.25 8.95 9.74
C GLU A 197 17.73 8.10 8.56
N LYS A 198 18.30 6.90 8.39
CA LYS A 198 17.95 5.99 7.28
C LYS A 198 16.51 5.47 7.39
N VAL A 199 15.60 6.11 6.64
CA VAL A 199 14.12 5.95 6.68
C VAL A 199 13.47 6.62 7.91
N THR A 200 14.28 7.14 8.85
CA THR A 200 13.89 7.73 10.14
C THR A 200 13.36 6.81 11.27
N ARG A 201 13.90 5.60 11.55
CA ARG A 201 14.50 4.59 10.66
C ARG A 201 13.37 3.83 9.92
N VAL A 202 13.33 2.50 9.78
CA VAL A 202 12.08 1.85 9.32
C VAL A 202 11.05 1.90 10.46
N MET A 203 10.29 3.00 10.60
CA MET A 203 9.84 3.47 11.93
C MET A 203 8.52 4.26 12.00
N ALA A 204 7.97 4.55 13.19
CA ALA A 204 8.49 4.26 14.57
C ALA A 204 8.73 2.77 14.87
N GLN A 205 8.02 1.92 14.12
CA GLN A 205 7.99 0.46 13.96
C GLN A 205 6.54 0.03 14.11
#